data_AF-A0A6G7VR77-F1
#
_entry.id   AF-A0A6G7VR77-F1
#
_cell.length_a   1.000
_cell.length_b   1.000
_cell.length_c   1.000
_cell.angle_alpha   90.00
_cell.angle_beta   90.00
_cell.angle_gamma   90.00
#
_symmetry.space_group_name_H-M   'P 1'
#
loop_
_entity.id
_entity.type
_entity.pdbx_description
1 polymer ?
#
loop_
_entity_poly.entity_id
_entity_poly.type
_entity_poly.pdbx_seq_one_letter_code
_entity_poly.pdbx_strand_id
1 'polypeptide(L)'
;MSVVTYFVETSEGYLDTAAETQFGAVAATVGTLLVLGTTLVVILVFINMIYQYRAMDGRTAFWLAVKVGLIGVFAANWLQFNALASAILNGIDSIAGALVASVGGGSPGPSGTFAEEFDDLIAALGDYLNAAGSELNWMAGALLDTVGVLLLSILGGLAAFIVVASRLMIALLIGIAPVMIFLTLFEVTKDYFARWLSALISFAMYPIVVAGVFATITGVSRALLAELGDPEGASNIGALIPFFMMVLMAKGFIIATPFLVRAISGNIMMPALSAGFGGSYAFARGLAGSQQVYNRYAIGGATGAEYAALRARQFFGVQALPSRPNTAGGPTAARPGDATGTGARMLAQLSRLGRLGRR
;
A
#
# COMPACT_ATOMS: atom_id res chain seq x y z
N MET A 1 3.77 27.23 -9.23
CA MET A 1 3.12 25.89 -9.27
C MET A 1 4.19 24.89 -8.91
N SER A 2 4.11 24.34 -7.70
CA SER A 2 5.07 23.37 -7.20
C SER A 2 4.76 21.96 -7.74
N VAL A 3 5.79 21.10 -7.82
CA VAL A 3 5.73 19.85 -8.59
C VAL A 3 4.79 18.83 -7.95
N VAL A 4 4.78 18.74 -6.61
CA VAL A 4 3.97 17.75 -5.89
C VAL A 4 2.50 18.12 -5.93
N THR A 5 2.16 19.38 -5.69
CA THR A 5 0.78 19.89 -5.81
C THR A 5 0.21 19.65 -7.19
N TYR A 6 0.97 19.98 -8.25
CA TYR A 6 0.54 19.73 -9.63
C TYR A 6 0.21 18.26 -9.88
N PHE A 7 1.08 17.33 -9.44
CA PHE A 7 0.85 15.91 -9.65
C PHE A 7 -0.35 15.38 -8.86
N VAL A 8 -0.54 15.84 -7.61
CA VAL A 8 -1.65 15.40 -6.76
C VAL A 8 -2.98 15.90 -7.31
N GLU A 9 -3.13 17.21 -7.56
CA GLU A 9 -4.38 17.80 -8.07
C GLU A 9 -4.76 17.27 -9.45
N THR A 10 -3.78 17.17 -10.36
CA THR A 10 -4.01 16.63 -11.70
C THR A 10 -4.44 15.16 -11.64
N SER A 11 -3.82 14.38 -10.76
CA SER A 11 -4.19 12.97 -10.59
C SER A 11 -5.59 12.83 -9.99
N GLU A 12 -5.96 13.65 -9.01
CA GLU A 12 -7.29 13.67 -8.41
C GLU A 12 -8.39 13.88 -9.47
N GLY A 13 -8.27 14.92 -10.30
CA GLY A 13 -9.25 15.20 -11.35
C GLY A 13 -9.42 14.05 -12.36
N TYR A 14 -8.32 13.41 -12.76
CA TYR A 14 -8.38 12.24 -13.65
C TYR A 14 -8.97 11.01 -12.96
N LEU A 15 -8.64 10.79 -11.69
CA LEU A 15 -9.13 9.64 -10.93
C LEU A 15 -10.62 9.75 -10.65
N ASP A 16 -11.14 10.93 -10.34
CA ASP A 16 -12.57 11.16 -10.14
C ASP A 16 -13.36 10.93 -11.43
N THR A 17 -12.84 11.44 -12.55
CA THR A 17 -13.43 11.20 -13.88
C THR A 17 -13.43 9.70 -14.21
N ALA A 18 -12.32 9.01 -13.95
CA ALA A 18 -12.21 7.57 -14.18
C ALA A 18 -13.18 6.77 -13.28
N ALA A 19 -13.31 7.15 -12.01
CA ALA A 19 -14.22 6.51 -11.07
C ALA A 19 -15.68 6.69 -11.49
N GLU A 20 -16.09 7.89 -11.93
CA GLU A 20 -17.42 8.16 -12.47
C GLU A 20 -17.71 7.27 -13.69
N THR A 21 -16.77 7.24 -14.63
CA THR A 21 -16.94 6.49 -15.89
C THR A 21 -17.05 4.99 -15.62
N GLN A 22 -16.19 4.45 -14.75
CA GLN A 22 -16.21 3.05 -14.35
C GLN A 22 -17.47 2.69 -13.58
N PHE A 23 -17.86 3.53 -12.60
CA PHE A 23 -19.09 3.35 -11.86
C PHE A 23 -20.30 3.33 -12.80
N GLY A 24 -20.39 4.28 -13.74
CA GLY A 24 -21.49 4.34 -14.70
C GLY A 24 -21.61 3.08 -15.55
N ALA A 25 -20.48 2.58 -16.09
CA ALA A 25 -20.45 1.35 -16.87
C ALA A 25 -20.86 0.12 -16.05
N VAL A 26 -20.35 0.02 -14.82
CA VAL A 26 -20.67 -1.08 -13.90
C VAL A 26 -22.13 -1.00 -13.45
N ALA A 27 -22.63 0.20 -13.11
CA ALA A 27 -24.01 0.44 -12.70
C ALA A 27 -25.00 0.13 -13.82
N ALA A 28 -24.69 0.42 -15.09
CA ALA A 28 -25.54 0.04 -16.22
C ALA A 28 -25.68 -1.49 -16.33
N THR A 29 -24.57 -2.21 -16.14
CA THR A 29 -24.53 -3.67 -16.22
C THR A 29 -25.25 -4.31 -15.03
N VAL A 30 -24.96 -3.82 -13.82
CA VAL A 30 -25.56 -4.29 -12.55
C VAL A 30 -27.03 -3.88 -12.46
N GLY A 31 -27.43 -2.74 -13.00
CA GLY A 31 -28.80 -2.23 -12.93
C GLY A 31 -29.82 -3.21 -13.51
N THR A 32 -29.47 -3.85 -14.63
CA THR A 32 -30.31 -4.90 -15.23
C THR A 32 -30.43 -6.12 -14.30
N LEU A 33 -29.32 -6.57 -13.71
CA LEU A 33 -29.30 -7.67 -12.75
C LEU A 33 -30.00 -7.31 -11.44
N LEU A 34 -29.97 -6.04 -11.02
CA LEU A 34 -30.62 -5.52 -9.83
C LEU A 34 -32.14 -5.56 -10.00
N VAL A 35 -32.66 -5.14 -11.15
CA VAL A 35 -34.10 -5.25 -11.45
C VAL A 35 -34.54 -6.71 -11.45
N LEU A 36 -33.78 -7.60 -12.09
CA LEU A 36 -34.09 -9.04 -12.09
C LEU A 36 -33.99 -9.67 -10.69
N GLY A 37 -32.93 -9.36 -9.94
CA GLY A 37 -32.73 -9.87 -8.58
C GLY A 37 -33.79 -9.34 -7.61
N THR A 38 -34.17 -8.08 -7.73
CA THR A 38 -35.21 -7.45 -6.91
C THR A 38 -36.59 -8.00 -7.23
N THR A 39 -36.94 -8.15 -8.52
CA THR A 39 -38.21 -8.76 -8.91
C THR A 39 -38.31 -10.21 -8.42
N LEU A 40 -37.23 -10.99 -8.54
CA LEU A 40 -37.16 -12.34 -8.00
C LEU A 40 -37.31 -12.36 -6.47
N VAL A 41 -36.61 -11.49 -5.73
CA VAL A 41 -36.75 -11.37 -4.27
C VAL A 41 -38.19 -11.01 -3.89
N VAL A 42 -38.82 -10.07 -4.59
CA VAL A 42 -40.22 -9.68 -4.36
C VAL A 42 -41.16 -10.86 -4.62
N ILE A 43 -40.98 -11.60 -5.72
CA ILE A 43 -41.77 -12.81 -6.02
C ILE A 43 -41.60 -13.87 -4.92
N LEU A 44 -40.36 -14.15 -4.50
CA LEU A 44 -40.09 -15.11 -3.42
C LEU A 44 -40.71 -14.67 -2.09
N VAL A 45 -40.72 -13.36 -1.80
CA VAL A 45 -41.38 -12.80 -0.63
C VAL A 45 -42.90 -13.02 -0.71
N PHE A 46 -43.53 -12.78 -1.87
CA PHE A 46 -44.96 -13.04 -2.07
C PHE A 46 -45.30 -14.53 -1.95
N ILE A 47 -44.49 -15.42 -2.53
CA ILE A 47 -44.65 -16.88 -2.39
C ILE A 47 -44.52 -17.29 -0.92
N ASN A 48 -43.53 -16.76 -0.20
CA ASN A 48 -43.36 -17.04 1.23
C ASN A 48 -44.54 -16.53 2.06
N MET A 49 -45.12 -15.38 1.69
CA MET A 49 -46.31 -14.81 2.33
C MET A 49 -47.56 -15.68 2.11
N ILE A 50 -47.75 -16.22 0.89
CA ILE A 50 -48.91 -17.07 0.54
C ILE A 50 -48.81 -18.45 1.19
N TYR A 51 -47.63 -19.08 1.12
CA TYR A 51 -47.45 -20.44 1.61
C TYR A 51 -47.02 -20.54 3.07
N GLN A 52 -46.73 -19.40 3.73
CA GLN A 52 -46.25 -19.33 5.12
C GLN A 52 -45.09 -20.29 5.45
N TYR A 53 -44.22 -20.59 4.47
CA TYR A 53 -43.06 -21.47 4.70
C TYR A 53 -42.15 -20.95 5.82
N ARG A 54 -42.10 -19.62 6.01
CA ARG A 54 -41.49 -18.98 7.16
C ARG A 54 -42.33 -17.77 7.54
N ALA A 55 -42.80 -17.70 8.79
CA ALA A 55 -43.51 -16.52 9.29
C ALA A 55 -42.62 -15.28 9.11
N MET A 56 -43.01 -14.39 8.20
CA MET A 56 -42.29 -13.15 7.96
C MET A 56 -42.94 -12.04 8.75
N ASP A 57 -42.23 -11.58 9.79
CA ASP A 57 -42.68 -10.48 10.63
C ASP A 57 -42.65 -9.17 9.82
N GLY A 58 -43.66 -8.29 9.97
CA GLY A 58 -43.81 -7.08 9.16
C GLY A 58 -42.57 -6.15 9.22
N ARG A 59 -41.84 -6.20 10.33
CA ARG A 59 -40.55 -5.52 10.52
C ARG A 59 -39.47 -6.02 9.55
N THR A 60 -39.39 -7.33 9.31
CA THR A 60 -38.40 -7.93 8.40
C THR A 60 -38.70 -7.57 6.96
N ALA A 61 -39.98 -7.57 6.58
CA ALA A 61 -40.43 -7.13 5.26
C ALA A 61 -40.14 -5.64 5.01
N PHE A 62 -40.39 -4.80 6.00
CA PHE A 62 -40.07 -3.37 5.95
C PHE A 62 -38.57 -3.11 5.74
N TRP A 63 -37.71 -3.77 6.54
CA TRP A 63 -36.26 -3.62 6.39
C TRP A 63 -35.74 -4.13 5.04
N LEU A 64 -36.35 -5.18 4.49
CA LEU A 64 -36.02 -5.66 3.15
C LEU A 64 -36.42 -4.63 2.07
N ALA A 65 -37.58 -4.00 2.19
CA ALA A 65 -38.01 -2.94 1.27
C ALA A 65 -37.10 -1.71 1.33
N VAL A 66 -36.73 -1.26 2.53
CA VAL A 66 -35.76 -0.16 2.74
C VAL A 66 -34.41 -0.50 2.12
N LYS A 67 -33.93 -1.72 2.34
CA LYS A 67 -32.66 -2.21 1.76
C LYS A 67 -32.69 -2.17 0.24
N VAL A 68 -33.74 -2.69 -0.38
CA VAL A 68 -33.93 -2.65 -1.85
C VAL A 68 -33.96 -1.20 -2.36
N GLY A 69 -34.68 -0.32 -1.67
CA GLY A 69 -34.73 1.11 -2.01
C GLY A 69 -33.35 1.78 -1.95
N LEU A 70 -32.58 1.53 -0.88
CA LEU A 70 -31.22 2.05 -0.73
C LEU A 70 -30.28 1.53 -1.82
N ILE A 71 -30.35 0.24 -2.14
CA ILE A 71 -29.54 -0.33 -3.24
C ILE A 71 -29.94 0.32 -4.56
N GLY A 72 -31.23 0.53 -4.83
CA GLY A 72 -31.69 1.22 -6.04
C GLY A 72 -31.18 2.65 -6.15
N VAL A 73 -31.18 3.41 -5.05
CA VAL A 73 -30.68 4.80 -5.02
C VAL A 73 -29.15 4.84 -5.17
N PHE A 74 -28.41 4.00 -4.44
CA PHE A 74 -26.94 4.11 -4.37
C PHE A 74 -26.19 3.29 -5.43
N ALA A 75 -26.73 2.17 -5.91
CA ALA A 75 -26.04 1.35 -6.92
C ALA A 75 -26.27 1.88 -8.35
N ALA A 76 -27.40 2.52 -8.62
CA ALA A 76 -27.77 2.96 -9.97
C ALA A 76 -27.53 4.45 -10.23
N ASN A 77 -27.38 5.28 -9.18
CA ASN A 77 -27.23 6.72 -9.32
C ASN A 77 -25.85 7.19 -8.81
N TRP A 78 -24.98 7.54 -9.75
CA TRP A 78 -23.66 8.10 -9.44
C TRP A 78 -23.75 9.33 -8.56
N LEU A 79 -24.66 10.27 -8.85
CA LEU A 79 -24.71 11.55 -8.17
C LEU A 79 -25.02 11.41 -6.67
N GLN A 80 -25.95 10.52 -6.32
CA GLN A 80 -26.29 10.24 -4.93
C GLN A 80 -25.19 9.49 -4.19
N PHE A 81 -24.55 8.53 -4.87
CA PHE A 81 -23.42 7.80 -4.32
C PHE A 81 -22.20 8.71 -4.10
N ASN A 82 -21.87 9.52 -5.10
CA ASN A 82 -20.74 10.44 -5.05
C ASN A 82 -20.94 11.50 -3.97
N ALA A 83 -22.13 12.05 -3.79
CA ALA A 83 -22.40 13.01 -2.71
C ALA A 83 -22.05 12.42 -1.32
N LEU A 84 -22.42 11.16 -1.07
CA LEU A 84 -22.06 10.47 0.16
C LEU A 84 -20.56 10.16 0.23
N ALA A 85 -19.98 9.60 -0.84
CA ALA A 85 -18.59 9.20 -0.89
C ALA A 85 -17.65 10.40 -0.73
N SER A 86 -17.86 11.48 -1.50
CA SER A 86 -17.10 12.72 -1.41
C SER A 86 -17.26 13.37 -0.03
N ALA A 87 -18.46 13.37 0.58
CA ALA A 87 -18.61 13.93 1.92
C ALA A 87 -17.73 13.22 2.97
N ILE A 88 -17.65 11.88 2.88
CA ILE A 88 -16.82 11.07 3.78
C ILE A 88 -15.33 11.29 3.47
N LEU A 89 -14.94 11.22 2.20
CA LEU A 89 -13.54 11.37 1.78
C LEU A 89 -13.01 12.78 2.06
N ASN A 90 -13.79 13.82 1.77
CA ASN A 90 -13.42 15.20 2.10
C ASN A 90 -13.33 15.42 3.61
N GLY A 91 -14.20 14.77 4.39
CA GLY A 91 -14.09 14.77 5.85
C GLY A 91 -12.78 14.16 6.33
N ILE A 92 -12.36 13.05 5.73
CA ILE A 92 -11.08 12.38 6.02
C ILE A 92 -9.89 13.26 5.60
N ASP A 93 -9.94 13.86 4.41
CA ASP A 93 -8.92 14.76 3.90
C ASP A 93 -8.79 16.01 4.78
N SER A 94 -9.89 16.51 5.35
CA SER A 94 -9.85 17.63 6.31
C SER A 94 -9.11 17.29 7.62
N ILE A 95 -9.19 16.03 8.08
CA ILE A 95 -8.45 15.56 9.27
C ILE A 95 -6.96 15.48 8.96
N ALA A 96 -6.61 14.88 7.83
CA ALA A 96 -5.24 14.86 7.33
C ALA A 96 -4.70 16.29 7.27
N GLY A 97 -5.54 17.22 6.83
CA GLY A 97 -5.13 18.60 6.73
C GLY A 97 -4.91 19.36 8.00
N ALA A 98 -5.77 19.15 9.00
CA ALA A 98 -5.57 19.70 10.33
C ALA A 98 -4.25 19.21 10.95
N LEU A 99 -3.87 17.95 10.70
CA LEU A 99 -2.60 17.39 11.21
C LEU A 99 -1.38 18.09 10.63
N VAL A 100 -1.35 18.34 9.31
CA VAL A 100 -0.21 19.03 8.69
C VAL A 100 -0.16 20.51 9.10
N ALA A 101 -1.31 21.19 9.09
CA ALA A 101 -1.41 22.61 9.47
C ALA A 101 -0.93 22.85 10.92
N SER A 102 -1.11 21.87 11.81
CA SER A 102 -0.67 21.96 13.22
C SER A 102 0.84 22.09 13.39
N VAL A 103 1.65 21.66 12.41
CA VAL A 103 3.11 21.72 12.47
C VAL A 103 3.70 22.73 11.49
N GLY A 104 3.02 22.99 10.37
CA GLY A 104 3.44 23.93 9.32
C GLY A 104 3.29 25.41 9.69
N GLY A 105 2.35 25.75 10.57
CA GLY A 105 2.18 27.11 11.09
C GLY A 105 1.36 28.06 10.19
N GLY A 106 0.49 27.53 9.32
CA GLY A 106 -0.35 28.32 8.42
C GLY A 106 -1.81 27.89 8.37
N SER A 107 -2.69 28.80 7.93
CA SER A 107 -4.07 28.47 7.54
C SER A 107 -4.05 27.66 6.25
N PRO A 108 -4.91 26.63 6.08
CA PRO A 108 -5.00 25.84 4.86
C PRO A 108 -5.14 26.73 3.61
N GLY A 109 -4.23 26.58 2.64
CA GLY A 109 -4.36 27.17 1.31
C GLY A 109 -5.47 26.50 0.48
N PRO A 110 -5.75 27.00 -0.73
CA PRO A 110 -6.90 26.58 -1.56
C PRO A 110 -6.96 25.07 -1.88
N SER A 111 -5.81 24.39 -1.89
CA SER A 111 -5.68 22.94 -2.18
C SER A 111 -5.85 22.06 -0.95
N GLY A 112 -5.84 22.65 0.25
CA GLY A 112 -5.94 21.90 1.49
C GLY A 112 -4.77 20.93 1.70
N THR A 113 -3.68 21.43 2.27
CA THR A 113 -3.00 20.86 3.46
C THR A 113 -1.90 19.80 3.36
N PHE A 114 -1.52 19.24 2.22
CA PHE A 114 -0.40 18.27 2.21
C PHE A 114 0.75 18.66 1.26
N ALA A 115 0.43 19.01 0.02
CA ALA A 115 1.44 19.24 -1.01
C ALA A 115 2.17 20.58 -0.84
N GLU A 116 1.45 21.64 -0.47
CA GLU A 116 2.02 22.99 -0.26
C GLU A 116 3.09 23.02 0.84
N GLU A 117 2.76 22.54 2.05
CA GLU A 117 3.70 22.50 3.19
C GLU A 117 4.93 21.62 2.93
N PHE A 118 4.75 20.60 2.08
CA PHE A 118 5.83 19.72 1.69
C PHE A 118 6.75 20.38 0.65
N ASP A 119 6.19 21.14 -0.28
CA ASP A 119 6.96 21.96 -1.21
C ASP A 119 7.71 23.08 -0.47
N ASP A 120 7.11 23.68 0.56
CA ASP A 120 7.77 24.65 1.45
C ASP A 120 8.93 24.02 2.23
N LEU A 121 8.75 22.79 2.75
CA LEU A 121 9.83 22.02 3.38
C LEU A 121 10.98 21.75 2.38
N ILE A 122 10.66 21.34 1.15
CA ILE A 122 11.67 21.09 0.10
C ILE A 122 12.41 22.38 -0.24
N ALA A 123 11.69 23.51 -0.35
CA ALA A 123 12.28 24.80 -0.62
C ALA A 123 13.23 25.22 0.51
N ALA A 124 12.80 25.15 1.77
CA ALA A 124 13.64 25.48 2.92
C ALA A 124 14.88 24.58 3.03
N LEU A 125 14.74 23.28 2.73
CA LEU A 125 15.87 22.35 2.68
C LEU A 125 16.81 22.64 1.50
N GLY A 126 16.26 23.07 0.35
CA GLY A 126 17.02 23.49 -0.81
C GLY A 126 17.83 24.76 -0.55
N ASP A 127 17.22 25.75 0.09
CA ASP A 127 17.88 27.00 0.48
C ASP A 127 19.01 26.74 1.48
N TYR A 128 18.76 25.89 2.49
CA TYR A 128 19.78 25.49 3.45
C TYR A 128 20.95 24.74 2.79
N LEU A 129 20.65 23.82 1.86
CA LEU A 129 21.65 23.09 1.09
C LEU A 129 22.50 24.04 0.24
N ASN A 130 21.87 25.01 -0.42
CA ASN A 130 22.54 25.94 -1.30
C ASN A 130 23.46 26.90 -0.51
N ALA A 131 22.98 27.41 0.63
CA ALA A 131 23.76 28.25 1.54
C ALA A 131 24.96 27.51 2.14
N ALA A 132 24.80 26.25 2.55
CA ALA A 132 25.92 25.45 3.01
C ALA A 132 26.90 25.08 1.88
N GLY A 133 26.40 24.96 0.64
CA GLY A 133 27.22 24.72 -0.55
C GLY A 133 28.11 25.90 -0.93
N SER A 134 27.64 27.14 -0.73
CA SER A 134 28.43 28.36 -1.01
C SER A 134 29.61 28.57 -0.07
N GLU A 135 29.57 28.01 1.13
CA GLU A 135 30.68 28.03 2.10
C GLU A 135 31.78 26.99 1.80
N LEU A 136 31.50 26.04 0.91
CA LEU A 136 32.45 25.01 0.49
C LEU A 136 33.24 25.44 -0.75
N ASN A 137 34.38 24.79 -1.00
CA ASN A 137 35.14 24.96 -2.24
C ASN A 137 34.24 24.73 -3.47
N TRP A 138 34.44 25.47 -4.57
CA TRP A 138 33.56 25.49 -5.76
C TRP A 138 33.17 24.10 -6.28
N MET A 139 34.10 23.13 -6.23
CA MET A 139 33.85 21.74 -6.64
C MET A 139 33.07 20.94 -5.60
N ALA A 140 33.32 21.16 -4.30
CA ALA A 140 32.60 20.51 -3.21
C ALA A 140 31.17 21.05 -3.09
N GLY A 141 30.98 22.36 -3.26
CA GLY A 141 29.67 23.01 -3.34
C GLY A 141 28.84 22.46 -4.50
N ALA A 142 29.42 22.38 -5.71
CA ALA A 142 28.72 21.84 -6.89
C ALA A 142 28.31 20.36 -6.75
N LEU A 143 29.19 19.52 -6.16
CA LEU A 143 28.87 18.12 -5.87
C LEU A 143 27.78 17.99 -4.81
N LEU A 144 27.82 18.83 -3.76
CA LEU A 144 26.82 18.83 -2.70
C LEU A 144 25.45 19.26 -3.21
N ASP A 145 25.39 20.31 -4.04
CA ASP A 145 24.16 20.77 -4.68
C ASP A 145 23.56 19.66 -5.56
N THR A 146 24.38 19.03 -6.42
CA THR A 146 23.92 17.92 -7.28
C THR A 146 23.36 16.75 -6.46
N VAL A 147 24.07 16.33 -5.40
CA VAL A 147 23.65 15.22 -4.54
C VAL A 147 22.43 15.59 -3.71
N GLY A 148 22.38 16.80 -3.17
CA GLY A 148 21.27 17.26 -2.34
C GLY A 148 20.00 17.47 -3.15
N VAL A 149 20.06 18.07 -4.34
CA VAL A 149 18.93 18.15 -5.28
C VAL A 149 18.43 16.75 -5.65
N LEU A 150 19.33 15.80 -5.94
CA LEU A 150 18.94 14.42 -6.22
C LEU A 150 18.23 13.77 -5.01
N LEU A 151 18.74 13.97 -3.79
CA LEU A 151 18.12 13.43 -2.59
C LEU A 151 16.75 14.06 -2.31
N LEU A 152 16.62 15.38 -2.43
CA LEU A 152 15.36 16.10 -2.24
C LEU A 152 14.33 15.71 -3.32
N SER A 153 14.76 15.59 -4.58
CA SER A 153 13.91 15.13 -5.69
C SER A 153 13.35 13.73 -5.44
N ILE A 154 14.17 12.78 -5.00
CA ILE A 154 13.70 11.42 -4.65
C ILE A 154 12.72 11.46 -3.47
N LEU A 155 12.94 12.34 -2.50
CA LEU A 155 12.04 12.49 -1.35
C LEU A 155 10.69 13.02 -1.83
N GLY A 156 10.71 14.04 -2.69
CA GLY A 156 9.55 14.62 -3.33
C GLY A 156 8.74 13.63 -4.16
N GLY A 157 9.42 12.88 -5.03
CA GLY A 157 8.80 11.87 -5.88
C GLY A 157 8.18 10.72 -5.09
N LEU A 158 8.84 10.24 -4.03
CA LEU A 158 8.29 9.17 -3.18
C LEU A 158 7.04 9.62 -2.43
N ALA A 159 7.05 10.84 -1.90
CA ALA A 159 5.90 11.43 -1.22
C ALA A 159 4.69 11.52 -2.15
N ALA A 160 4.87 12.17 -3.31
CA ALA A 160 3.83 12.33 -4.32
C ALA A 160 3.28 10.98 -4.78
N PHE A 161 4.18 10.02 -5.05
CA PHE A 161 3.81 8.69 -5.50
C PHE A 161 2.91 7.95 -4.50
N ILE A 162 3.22 7.98 -3.21
CA ILE A 162 2.44 7.26 -2.19
C ILE A 162 1.03 7.86 -2.05
N VAL A 163 0.93 9.19 -2.08
CA VAL A 163 -0.36 9.88 -1.97
C VAL A 163 -1.24 9.58 -3.16
N VAL A 164 -0.71 9.75 -4.38
CA VAL A 164 -1.44 9.45 -5.61
C VAL A 164 -1.84 7.97 -5.68
N ALA A 165 -0.96 7.05 -5.26
CA ALA A 165 -1.27 5.62 -5.23
C ALA A 165 -2.45 5.28 -4.31
N SER A 166 -2.61 5.97 -3.18
CA SER A 166 -3.75 5.77 -2.27
C SER A 166 -5.07 6.18 -2.92
N ARG A 167 -5.09 7.35 -3.59
CA ARG A 167 -6.27 7.84 -4.30
C ARG A 167 -6.64 6.97 -5.48
N LEU A 168 -5.64 6.49 -6.23
CA LEU A 168 -5.86 5.56 -7.35
C LEU A 168 -6.61 4.31 -6.89
N MET A 169 -6.25 3.78 -5.72
CA MET A 169 -6.92 2.60 -5.17
C MET A 169 -8.34 2.90 -4.70
N ILE A 170 -8.57 4.06 -4.07
CA ILE A 170 -9.92 4.51 -3.68
C ILE A 170 -10.80 4.66 -4.91
N ALA A 171 -10.31 5.31 -5.97
CA ALA A 171 -11.03 5.49 -7.22
C ALA A 171 -11.42 4.15 -7.86
N LEU A 172 -10.52 3.18 -7.88
CA LEU A 172 -10.80 1.83 -8.36
C LEU A 172 -11.87 1.10 -7.53
N LEU A 173 -11.81 1.24 -6.20
CA LEU A 173 -12.82 0.66 -5.31
C LEU A 173 -14.19 1.32 -5.46
N ILE A 174 -14.22 2.64 -5.69
CA ILE A 174 -15.42 3.41 -5.99
C ILE A 174 -16.02 2.96 -7.32
N GLY A 175 -15.20 2.74 -8.36
CA GLY A 175 -15.68 2.27 -9.66
C GLY A 175 -16.44 0.94 -9.61
N ILE A 176 -16.06 0.02 -8.70
CA ILE A 176 -16.74 -1.27 -8.50
C ILE A 176 -17.87 -1.22 -7.46
N ALA A 177 -18.13 -0.07 -6.83
CA ALA A 177 -19.13 0.08 -5.78
C ALA A 177 -20.53 -0.45 -6.14
N PRO A 178 -21.07 -0.28 -7.37
CA PRO A 178 -22.40 -0.79 -7.71
C PRO A 178 -22.52 -2.30 -7.53
N VAL A 179 -21.48 -3.07 -7.92
CA VAL A 179 -21.46 -4.54 -7.73
C VAL A 179 -21.49 -4.86 -6.25
N MET A 180 -20.64 -4.19 -5.48
CA MET A 180 -20.49 -4.49 -4.05
C MET A 180 -21.78 -4.16 -3.29
N ILE A 181 -22.43 -3.04 -3.61
CA ILE A 181 -23.73 -2.67 -3.06
C ILE A 181 -24.80 -3.68 -3.48
N PHE A 182 -24.81 -4.12 -4.74
CA PHE A 182 -25.74 -5.15 -5.21
C PHE A 182 -25.57 -6.48 -4.47
N LEU A 183 -24.34 -6.91 -4.19
CA LEU A 183 -24.06 -8.12 -3.40
C LEU A 183 -24.62 -8.06 -1.97
N THR A 184 -24.97 -6.88 -1.45
CA THR A 184 -25.66 -6.79 -0.16
C THR A 184 -27.06 -7.36 -0.22
N LEU A 185 -27.72 -7.40 -1.40
CA LEU A 185 -29.10 -7.85 -1.57
C LEU A 185 -29.30 -9.26 -0.97
N PHE A 186 -28.35 -10.17 -1.23
CA PHE A 186 -28.40 -11.54 -0.73
C PHE A 186 -27.61 -11.71 0.58
N GLU A 187 -28.16 -12.50 1.50
CA GLU A 187 -27.51 -12.75 2.79
C GLU A 187 -26.18 -13.50 2.68
N VAL A 188 -26.01 -14.32 1.64
CA VAL A 188 -24.80 -15.11 1.40
C VAL A 188 -23.63 -14.24 0.91
N THR A 189 -23.92 -13.17 0.15
CA THR A 189 -22.89 -12.34 -0.49
C THR A 189 -22.63 -11.01 0.22
N LYS A 190 -23.38 -10.68 1.28
CA LYS A 190 -23.21 -9.43 2.05
C LYS A 190 -21.80 -9.27 2.65
N ASP A 191 -21.12 -10.37 2.94
CA ASP A 191 -19.78 -10.33 3.52
C ASP A 191 -18.73 -9.76 2.54
N TYR A 192 -18.96 -9.87 1.24
CA TYR A 192 -18.11 -9.22 0.23
C TYR A 192 -18.20 -7.70 0.33
N PHE A 193 -19.40 -7.15 0.52
CA PHE A 193 -19.58 -5.71 0.75
C PHE A 193 -18.85 -5.26 2.01
N ALA A 194 -18.97 -6.00 3.12
CA ALA A 194 -18.27 -5.66 4.37
C ALA A 194 -16.74 -5.65 4.19
N ARG A 195 -16.19 -6.61 3.43
CA ARG A 195 -14.76 -6.66 3.10
C ARG A 195 -14.32 -5.53 2.19
N TRP A 196 -15.11 -5.19 1.18
CA TRP A 196 -14.86 -4.06 0.30
C TRP A 196 -14.91 -2.73 1.05
N LEU A 197 -15.92 -2.54 1.90
CA LEU A 197 -16.06 -1.34 2.73
C LEU A 197 -14.89 -1.22 3.70
N SER A 198 -14.49 -2.32 4.34
CA SER A 198 -13.31 -2.38 5.19
C SER A 198 -12.02 -2.02 4.42
N ALA A 199 -11.87 -2.52 3.19
CA ALA A 199 -10.76 -2.14 2.31
C ALA A 199 -10.80 -0.65 1.95
N LEU A 200 -11.97 -0.12 1.57
CA LEU A 200 -12.16 1.30 1.22
C LEU A 200 -11.79 2.21 2.39
N ILE A 201 -12.26 1.88 3.61
CA ILE A 201 -11.90 2.61 4.83
C ILE A 201 -10.40 2.49 5.11
N SER A 202 -9.82 1.29 4.92
CA SER A 202 -8.36 1.10 5.09
C SER A 202 -7.55 1.98 4.15
N PHE A 203 -8.00 2.13 2.89
CA PHE A 203 -7.35 3.02 1.93
C PHE A 203 -7.58 4.50 2.25
N ALA A 204 -8.77 4.87 2.74
CA ALA A 204 -9.06 6.22 3.19
C ALA A 204 -8.23 6.64 4.42
N MET A 205 -7.75 5.70 5.24
CA MET A 205 -6.81 6.01 6.33
C MET A 205 -5.40 6.38 5.84
N TYR A 206 -5.02 6.08 4.59
CA TYR A 206 -3.68 6.42 4.09
C TYR A 206 -3.41 7.93 4.14
N PRO A 207 -4.23 8.81 3.56
CA PRO A 207 -4.04 10.27 3.66
C PRO A 207 -3.81 10.77 5.08
N ILE A 208 -4.56 10.28 6.08
CA ILE A 208 -4.41 10.69 7.49
C ILE A 208 -3.04 10.29 8.04
N VAL A 209 -2.63 9.04 7.87
CA VAL A 209 -1.35 8.56 8.42
C VAL A 209 -0.18 9.21 7.69
N VAL A 210 -0.30 9.36 6.37
CA VAL A 210 0.66 10.10 5.54
C VAL A 210 0.84 11.50 6.12
N ALA A 211 -0.24 12.26 6.28
CA ALA A 211 -0.22 13.59 6.88
C ALA A 211 0.43 13.61 8.27
N GLY A 212 0.11 12.66 9.15
CA GLY A 212 0.72 12.55 10.47
C GLY A 212 2.23 12.30 10.41
N VAL A 213 2.68 11.38 9.56
CA VAL A 213 4.12 11.12 9.34
C VAL A 213 4.81 12.37 8.79
N PHE A 214 4.20 13.08 7.86
CA PHE A 214 4.75 14.31 7.32
C PHE A 214 4.82 15.43 8.36
N ALA A 215 3.77 15.60 9.16
CA ALA A 215 3.79 16.52 10.29
C ALA A 215 4.96 16.22 11.23
N THR A 216 5.25 14.94 11.53
CA THR A 216 6.42 14.59 12.34
C THR A 216 7.75 14.91 11.66
N ILE A 217 7.87 14.64 10.34
CA ILE A 217 9.07 14.98 9.57
C ILE A 217 9.30 16.48 9.59
N THR A 218 8.30 17.29 9.22
CA THR A 218 8.39 18.74 9.18
C THR A 218 8.73 19.32 10.55
N GLY A 219 8.10 18.83 11.63
CA GLY A 219 8.37 19.31 12.99
C GLY A 219 9.80 19.03 13.45
N VAL A 220 10.28 17.80 13.23
CA VAL A 220 11.67 17.43 13.55
C VAL A 220 12.65 18.19 12.67
N SER A 221 12.34 18.36 11.38
CA SER A 221 13.18 19.08 10.44
C SER A 221 13.35 20.55 10.83
N ARG A 222 12.25 21.24 11.17
CA ARG A 222 12.29 22.64 11.61
C ARG A 222 13.03 22.80 12.93
N ALA A 223 12.83 21.90 13.89
CA ALA A 223 13.56 21.93 15.16
C ALA A 223 15.07 21.78 14.96
N LEU A 224 15.49 20.86 14.10
CA LEU A 224 16.91 20.66 13.78
C LEU A 224 17.48 21.84 12.98
N LEU A 225 16.75 22.41 12.01
CA LEU A 225 17.21 23.61 11.30
C LEU A 225 17.39 24.81 12.25
N ALA A 226 16.49 24.97 13.23
CA ALA A 226 16.63 25.99 14.25
C ALA A 226 17.86 25.77 15.16
N GLU A 227 18.19 24.52 15.46
CA GLU A 227 19.34 24.16 16.30
C GLU A 227 20.68 24.19 15.54
N LEU A 228 20.67 23.90 14.23
CA LEU A 228 21.86 23.99 13.39
C LEU A 228 22.28 25.45 13.10
N GLY A 229 21.41 26.44 13.33
CA GLY A 229 21.75 27.85 13.22
C GLY A 229 22.03 28.33 11.79
N ASP A 230 22.69 29.48 11.67
CA ASP A 230 22.93 30.18 10.40
C ASP A 230 23.85 29.36 9.47
N PRO A 231 23.40 28.97 8.26
CA PRO A 231 24.20 28.18 7.31
C PRO A 231 25.50 28.86 6.87
N GLU A 232 25.62 30.19 6.98
CA GLU A 232 26.84 30.95 6.67
C GLU A 232 28.01 30.62 7.64
N GLY A 233 27.75 29.99 8.79
CA GLY A 233 28.78 29.53 9.72
C GLY A 233 29.35 28.14 9.44
N ALA A 234 28.76 27.38 8.52
CA ALA A 234 28.99 25.95 8.33
C ALA A 234 30.15 25.63 7.37
N SER A 235 31.35 26.14 7.66
CA SER A 235 32.58 25.97 6.84
C SER A 235 33.13 24.53 6.73
N ASN A 236 32.49 23.53 7.36
CA ASN A 236 32.94 22.13 7.37
C ASN A 236 31.87 21.19 6.80
N ILE A 237 32.25 20.27 5.91
CA ILE A 237 31.39 19.17 5.39
C ILE A 237 30.69 18.38 6.53
N GLY A 238 31.33 18.28 7.70
CA GLY A 238 30.74 17.64 8.88
C GLY A 238 29.48 18.31 9.42
N ALA A 239 29.31 19.62 9.20
CA ALA A 239 28.12 20.37 9.61
C ALA A 239 26.87 20.01 8.77
N LEU A 240 27.06 19.37 7.62
CA LEU A 240 25.97 18.91 6.73
C LEU A 240 25.50 17.49 7.04
N ILE A 241 26.17 16.78 7.96
CA ILE A 241 25.77 15.44 8.39
C ILE A 241 24.32 15.41 8.95
N PRO A 242 23.90 16.34 9.82
CA PRO A 242 22.53 16.35 10.34
C PRO A 242 21.48 16.59 9.24
N PHE A 243 21.80 17.40 8.21
CA PHE A 243 20.95 17.56 7.03
C PHE A 243 20.76 16.23 6.28
N PHE A 244 21.85 15.53 5.95
CA PHE A 244 21.75 14.24 5.26
C PHE A 244 21.00 13.20 6.11
N MET A 245 21.24 13.17 7.43
CA MET A 245 20.50 12.30 8.34
C MET A 245 19.01 12.61 8.38
N MET A 246 18.63 13.89 8.39
CA MET A 246 17.23 14.32 8.34
C MET A 246 16.55 13.85 7.05
N VAL A 247 17.17 14.09 5.89
CA VAL A 247 16.62 13.69 4.58
C VAL A 247 16.50 12.17 4.47
N LEU A 248 17.47 11.41 4.99
CA LEU A 248 17.42 9.95 5.03
C LEU A 248 16.35 9.42 6.00
N MET A 249 16.20 10.04 7.17
CA MET A 249 15.14 9.71 8.13
C MET A 249 13.77 9.96 7.52
N ALA A 250 13.55 11.13 6.93
CA ALA A 250 12.30 11.47 6.24
C ALA A 250 11.92 10.41 5.19
N LYS A 251 12.87 9.97 4.36
CA LYS A 251 12.65 8.86 3.42
C LYS A 251 12.28 7.55 4.12
N GLY A 252 12.95 7.21 5.21
CA GLY A 252 12.65 6.03 6.02
C GLY A 252 11.22 6.04 6.56
N PHE A 253 10.77 7.18 7.09
CA PHE A 253 9.41 7.39 7.56
C PHE A 253 8.38 7.26 6.43
N ILE A 254 8.63 7.87 5.27
CA ILE A 254 7.75 7.79 4.09
C ILE A 254 7.63 6.33 3.60
N ILE A 255 8.74 5.58 3.57
CA ILE A 255 8.75 4.15 3.19
C ILE A 255 8.01 3.29 4.23
N ALA A 256 8.00 3.70 5.50
CA ALA A 256 7.31 3.00 6.58
C ALA A 256 5.79 3.26 6.59
N THR A 257 5.31 4.34 5.95
CA THR A 257 3.90 4.74 5.97
C THR A 257 2.91 3.62 5.62
N PRO A 258 3.10 2.79 4.58
CA PRO A 258 2.20 1.67 4.29
C PRO A 258 2.12 0.64 5.42
N PHE A 259 3.19 0.45 6.19
CA PHE A 259 3.20 -0.44 7.34
C PHE A 259 2.43 0.16 8.52
N LEU A 260 2.59 1.48 8.76
CA LEU A 260 1.83 2.20 9.78
C LEU A 260 0.32 2.13 9.52
N VAL A 261 -0.09 2.36 8.26
CA VAL A 261 -1.51 2.27 7.89
C VAL A 261 -2.04 0.85 8.08
N ARG A 262 -1.26 -0.18 7.75
CA ARG A 262 -1.66 -1.59 7.97
C ARG A 262 -1.81 -1.93 9.45
N ALA A 263 -0.90 -1.44 10.30
CA ALA A 263 -0.98 -1.64 11.73
C ALA A 263 -2.25 -1.00 12.34
N ILE A 264 -2.64 0.17 11.84
CA ILE A 264 -3.81 0.91 12.32
C ILE A 264 -5.12 0.35 11.75
N SER A 265 -5.17 0.03 10.46
CA SER A 265 -6.39 -0.45 9.78
C SER A 265 -6.78 -1.88 10.17
N GLY A 266 -5.93 -2.62 10.89
CA GLY A 266 -6.18 -4.02 11.27
C GLY A 266 -6.24 -4.99 10.09
N ASN A 267 -5.97 -4.51 8.88
CA ASN A 267 -6.06 -5.27 7.65
C ASN A 267 -4.73 -6.01 7.43
N ILE A 268 -4.63 -7.21 8.01
CA ILE A 268 -3.53 -8.14 7.77
C ILE A 268 -3.62 -8.55 6.29
N MET A 269 -2.84 -7.87 5.46
CA MET A 269 -2.84 -7.92 4.00
C MET A 269 -3.33 -9.23 3.36
N MET A 270 -4.22 -9.04 2.39
CA MET A 270 -4.25 -9.83 1.17
C MET A 270 -2.84 -9.78 0.52
N PRO A 271 -2.15 -10.93 0.30
CA PRO A 271 -0.75 -10.98 -0.16
C PRO A 271 -0.46 -10.29 -1.50
N ALA A 272 -1.47 -9.94 -2.30
CA ALA A 272 -1.31 -9.43 -3.66
C ALA A 272 -0.61 -8.06 -3.72
N LEU A 273 -0.88 -7.13 -2.79
CA LEU A 273 -0.21 -5.83 -2.75
C LEU A 273 1.16 -5.87 -2.04
N SER A 274 1.47 -6.98 -1.37
CA SER A 274 2.82 -7.25 -0.89
C SER A 274 3.77 -7.71 -2.00
N ALA A 275 3.29 -8.00 -3.21
CA ALA A 275 4.14 -8.45 -4.31
C ALA A 275 5.11 -7.34 -4.81
N GLY A 276 4.71 -6.07 -4.76
CA GLY A 276 5.55 -4.93 -5.17
C GLY A 276 6.64 -4.53 -4.17
N PHE A 277 6.37 -4.66 -2.87
CA PHE A 277 7.31 -4.34 -1.77
C PHE A 277 7.93 -5.58 -1.09
N GLY A 278 7.43 -6.78 -1.38
CA GLY A 278 7.92 -8.03 -0.79
C GLY A 278 9.29 -8.42 -1.32
N GLY A 279 9.64 -7.96 -2.52
CA GLY A 279 10.97 -8.13 -3.11
C GLY A 279 12.07 -7.49 -2.27
N SER A 280 11.91 -6.26 -1.79
CA SER A 280 12.95 -5.59 -1.00
C SER A 280 13.17 -6.24 0.37
N TYR A 281 12.09 -6.68 1.04
CA TYR A 281 12.20 -7.41 2.30
C TYR A 281 12.81 -8.82 2.12
N ALA A 282 12.44 -9.52 1.04
CA ALA A 282 12.99 -10.81 0.69
C ALA A 282 14.48 -10.70 0.29
N PHE A 283 14.86 -9.62 -0.40
CA PHE A 283 16.24 -9.27 -0.72
C PHE A 283 17.05 -8.94 0.55
N ALA A 284 16.54 -8.09 1.44
CA ALA A 284 17.21 -7.72 2.68
C ALA A 284 17.44 -8.94 3.59
N ARG A 285 16.44 -9.83 3.73
CA ARG A 285 16.61 -11.10 4.46
C ARG A 285 17.60 -12.06 3.79
N GLY A 286 17.69 -12.03 2.47
CA GLY A 286 18.71 -12.75 1.71
C GLY A 286 20.12 -12.19 1.98
N LEU A 287 20.27 -10.87 2.04
CA LEU A 287 21.53 -10.17 2.34
C LEU A 287 21.98 -10.35 3.80
N ALA A 288 21.03 -10.40 4.73
CA ALA A 288 21.28 -10.67 6.14
C ALA A 288 21.67 -12.14 6.42
N GLY A 289 21.62 -13.02 5.41
CA GLY A 289 22.07 -14.41 5.54
C GLY A 289 21.11 -15.31 6.30
N SER A 290 19.81 -15.06 6.23
CA SER A 290 18.83 -15.90 6.90
C SER A 290 18.88 -17.36 6.38
N GLN A 291 19.05 -18.31 7.31
CA GLN A 291 19.12 -19.76 7.02
C GLN A 291 17.87 -20.28 6.27
N GLN A 292 16.71 -19.65 6.51
CA GLN A 292 15.46 -19.96 5.83
C GLN A 292 15.51 -19.65 4.33
N VAL A 293 16.19 -18.58 3.93
CA VAL A 293 16.37 -18.20 2.52
C VAL A 293 17.35 -19.14 1.82
N TYR A 294 18.40 -19.56 2.53
CA TYR A 294 19.34 -20.59 2.06
C TYR A 294 18.64 -21.94 1.82
N ASN A 295 17.80 -22.37 2.77
CA ASN A 295 17.08 -23.63 2.65
C ASN A 295 16.04 -23.58 1.50
N ARG A 296 15.36 -22.43 1.33
CA ARG A 296 14.47 -22.18 0.19
C ARG A 296 15.21 -22.15 -1.14
N TYR A 297 16.43 -21.59 -1.19
CA TYR A 297 17.26 -21.62 -2.37
C TYR A 297 17.68 -23.05 -2.75
N ALA A 298 18.06 -23.86 -1.75
CA ALA A 298 18.50 -25.25 -1.95
C ALA A 298 17.38 -26.14 -2.53
N ILE A 299 16.12 -25.90 -2.14
CA ILE A 299 14.94 -26.63 -2.63
C ILE A 299 14.27 -25.98 -3.84
N GLY A 300 14.84 -24.89 -4.39
CA GLY A 300 14.30 -24.21 -5.58
C GLY A 300 13.08 -23.31 -5.35
N GLY A 301 12.70 -23.04 -4.10
CA GLY A 301 11.56 -22.19 -3.71
C GLY A 301 11.92 -20.74 -3.37
N ALA A 302 13.14 -20.28 -3.69
CA ALA A 302 13.55 -18.91 -3.44
C ALA A 302 12.91 -17.94 -4.44
N THR A 303 12.43 -16.80 -3.94
CA THR A 303 11.93 -15.70 -4.76
C THR A 303 13.07 -15.02 -5.54
N GLY A 304 12.76 -14.34 -6.65
CA GLY A 304 13.79 -13.68 -7.48
C GLY A 304 14.65 -12.68 -6.72
N ALA A 305 14.06 -12.00 -5.72
CA ALA A 305 14.75 -11.07 -4.85
C ALA A 305 15.69 -11.77 -3.82
N GLU A 306 15.27 -12.90 -3.25
CA GLU A 306 16.11 -13.75 -2.40
C GLU A 306 17.32 -14.28 -3.18
N TYR A 307 17.11 -14.68 -4.45
CA TYR A 307 18.17 -15.14 -5.34
C TYR A 307 19.19 -14.03 -5.64
N ALA A 308 18.72 -12.82 -5.96
CA ALA A 308 19.59 -11.66 -6.20
C ALA A 308 20.43 -11.31 -4.98
N ALA A 309 19.83 -11.37 -3.78
CA ALA A 309 20.52 -11.12 -2.52
C ALA A 309 21.60 -12.15 -2.19
N LEU A 310 21.30 -13.45 -2.40
CA LEU A 310 22.28 -14.51 -2.19
C LEU A 310 23.46 -14.39 -3.17
N ARG A 311 23.18 -14.05 -4.44
CA ARG A 311 24.24 -13.79 -5.43
C ARG A 311 25.06 -12.55 -5.06
N ALA A 312 24.45 -11.49 -4.53
CA ALA A 312 25.17 -10.33 -4.03
C ALA A 312 26.11 -10.72 -2.88
N ARG A 313 25.67 -11.52 -1.90
CA ARG A 313 26.55 -12.01 -0.83
C ARG A 313 27.69 -12.89 -1.33
N GLN A 314 27.44 -13.72 -2.35
CA GLN A 314 28.49 -14.51 -2.99
C GLN A 314 29.52 -13.60 -3.66
N PHE A 315 29.07 -12.53 -4.33
CA PHE A 315 29.94 -11.55 -4.95
C PHE A 315 30.81 -10.82 -3.93
N PHE A 316 30.25 -10.52 -2.75
CA PHE A 316 30.99 -9.95 -1.61
C PHE A 316 31.80 -10.99 -0.80
N GLY A 317 31.93 -12.23 -1.28
CA GLY A 317 32.76 -13.27 -0.66
C GLY A 317 32.30 -13.76 0.71
N VAL A 318 31.09 -13.40 1.13
CA VAL A 318 30.60 -13.65 2.50
C VAL A 318 30.23 -15.12 2.70
N GLN A 319 29.70 -15.79 1.67
CA GLN A 319 29.28 -17.20 1.73
C GLN A 319 29.01 -17.77 0.32
N ALA A 320 29.43 -19.02 0.07
CA ALA A 320 29.20 -19.73 -1.19
C ALA A 320 27.79 -20.37 -1.24
N LEU A 321 27.07 -20.22 -2.36
CA LEU A 321 25.74 -20.83 -2.50
C LEU A 321 25.83 -22.36 -2.52
N PRO A 322 24.82 -23.07 -1.96
CA PRO A 322 24.77 -24.52 -2.00
C PRO A 322 24.64 -24.99 -3.45
N SER A 323 25.42 -26.00 -3.82
CA SER A 323 25.27 -26.67 -5.12
C SER A 323 23.87 -27.28 -5.19
N ARG A 324 23.04 -26.78 -6.14
CA ARG A 324 21.71 -27.34 -6.36
C ARG A 324 21.84 -28.81 -6.78
N PRO A 325 21.18 -29.76 -6.09
CA PRO A 325 21.13 -31.13 -6.54
C PRO A 325 20.11 -31.26 -7.68
N ASN A 326 20.35 -30.63 -8.85
CA ASN A 326 19.80 -31.08 -10.15
C ASN A 326 20.14 -30.22 -11.40
N THR A 327 21.08 -29.28 -11.38
CA THR A 327 21.33 -28.44 -12.57
C THR A 327 22.33 -28.99 -13.58
N ALA A 328 22.64 -30.29 -13.54
CA ALA A 328 23.37 -30.96 -14.61
C ALA A 328 22.79 -32.36 -14.80
N GLY A 329 22.32 -32.65 -16.01
CA GLY A 329 21.74 -33.93 -16.37
C GLY A 329 22.70 -35.09 -16.09
N GLY A 330 22.19 -36.09 -15.37
CA GLY A 330 22.89 -37.35 -15.11
C GLY A 330 22.44 -37.97 -13.78
N PRO A 331 22.02 -39.25 -13.75
CA PRO A 331 21.62 -39.90 -12.51
C PRO A 331 22.85 -40.05 -11.60
N THR A 332 22.96 -39.19 -10.59
CA THR A 332 24.02 -39.30 -9.60
C THR A 332 23.55 -40.16 -8.44
N ALA A 333 24.22 -41.31 -8.28
CA ALA A 333 23.98 -42.26 -7.22
C ALA A 333 24.14 -41.60 -5.85
N ALA A 334 23.16 -41.80 -4.98
CA ALA A 334 23.22 -41.37 -3.59
C ALA A 334 24.42 -42.02 -2.88
N ARG A 335 25.32 -41.18 -2.34
CA ARG A 335 26.41 -41.62 -1.47
C ARG A 335 25.81 -42.08 -0.13
N PRO A 336 26.04 -43.33 0.31
CA PRO A 336 25.53 -43.81 1.60
C PRO A 336 26.41 -43.22 2.70
N GLY A 337 25.85 -42.35 3.54
CA GLY A 337 26.60 -41.73 4.63
C GLY A 337 25.73 -41.01 5.65
N ASP A 338 25.02 -39.95 5.26
CA ASP A 338 24.53 -38.99 6.26
C ASP A 338 23.01 -38.78 6.20
N ALA A 339 22.24 -39.87 6.35
CA ALA A 339 20.82 -39.77 6.59
C ALA A 339 20.55 -39.72 8.11
N THR A 340 20.45 -38.51 8.66
CA THR A 340 19.79 -38.28 9.96
C THR A 340 18.46 -39.04 10.00
N GLY A 341 18.16 -39.70 11.13
CA GLY A 341 17.27 -40.86 11.25
C GLY A 341 15.84 -40.78 10.68
N THR A 342 15.38 -39.62 10.21
CA THR A 342 14.15 -39.47 9.42
C THR A 342 14.30 -39.93 7.97
N GLY A 343 15.44 -39.68 7.31
CA GLY A 343 15.68 -40.10 5.91
C GLY A 343 15.77 -41.62 5.74
N ALA A 344 16.44 -42.29 6.69
CA ALA A 344 16.52 -43.75 6.70
C ALA A 344 15.15 -44.42 6.91
N ARG A 345 14.28 -43.83 7.75
CA ARG A 345 12.91 -44.33 7.98
C ARG A 345 12.04 -44.20 6.73
N MET A 346 12.19 -43.11 5.98
CA MET A 346 11.44 -42.88 4.75
C MET A 346 11.85 -43.85 3.64
N LEU A 347 13.15 -44.11 3.49
CA LEU A 347 13.66 -45.14 2.57
C LEU A 347 13.22 -46.55 2.96
N ALA A 348 13.22 -46.86 4.26
CA ALA A 348 12.70 -48.13 4.76
C ALA A 348 11.19 -48.29 4.48
N GLN A 349 10.39 -47.24 4.67
CA GLN A 349 8.96 -47.25 4.33
C GLN A 349 8.72 -47.42 2.83
N LEU A 350 9.47 -46.72 1.97
CA LEU A 350 9.39 -46.89 0.52
C LEU A 350 9.77 -48.31 0.08
N SER A 351 10.80 -48.91 0.68
CA SER A 351 11.18 -50.30 0.41
C SER A 351 10.09 -51.30 0.82
N ARG A 352 9.35 -51.02 1.90
CA ARG A 352 8.20 -51.81 2.34
C ARG A 352 7.03 -51.70 1.36
N LEU A 353 6.73 -50.50 0.89
CA LEU A 353 5.66 -50.26 -0.09
C LEU A 353 5.97 -50.94 -1.42
N GLY A 354 7.22 -50.92 -1.87
CA GLY A 354 7.65 -51.64 -3.08
C GLY A 354 7.47 -53.17 -3.00
N ARG A 355 7.57 -53.76 -1.81
CA ARG A 355 7.31 -55.20 -1.61
C ARG A 355 5.81 -55.54 -1.56
N LEU A 356 4.96 -54.58 -1.20
CA LEU A 356 3.50 -54.75 -1.17
C LEU A 356 2.84 -54.51 -2.53
N GLY A 357 3.54 -53.87 -3.48
CA GLY A 357 3.09 -53.65 -4.86
C GLY A 357 3.41 -54.77 -5.87
N ARG A 358 3.94 -55.92 -5.41
CA ARG A 358 4.11 -57.12 -6.23
C ARG A 358 3.43 -58.32 -5.60
N ARG A 359 2.10 -58.33 -5.65
CA ARG A 359 1.28 -59.53 -5.76
C ARG A 359 0.11 -59.24 -6.67
#